data_AF-A0AAJ2H9B2-F1
#
_entry.id   AF-A0AAJ2H9B2-F1
#
_cell.length_a   1.000
_cell.length_b   1.000
_cell.length_c   1.000
_cell.angle_alpha   90.00
_cell.angle_beta   90.00
_cell.angle_gamma   90.00
#
_symmetry.space_group_name_H-M   'P 1'
#
loop_
_entity.id
_entity.type
_entity.pdbx_description
1 polymer ?
#
loop_
_entity_poly.entity_id
_entity_poly.type
_entity_poly.pdbx_seq_one_letter_code
_entity_poly.pdbx_strand_id
1 'polypeptide(L)'
;MQNDVEIATEKLIKELQGKAKAAYRLETAFLWGSEALYGITIFGSAIATILAALKPGIVSGAGGPEALIIAAAVPGLCVAIDNRFKPRARSDWNADKAIGYERLVRLLAYEGKSLAEVSAEASQFEKQMEAAYPARASALSAGA
;
A
#
# COMPACT_ATOMS: atom_id res chain seq x y z
N MET A 1 0.97 32.44 -26.98
CA MET A 1 1.72 32.44 -25.71
C MET A 1 0.82 32.30 -24.49
N GLN A 2 -0.10 33.23 -24.19
CA GLN A 2 -0.94 33.12 -22.98
C GLN A 2 -1.85 31.87 -22.99
N ASN A 3 -2.38 31.52 -24.17
CA ASN A 3 -3.17 30.31 -24.38
C ASN A 3 -2.35 29.00 -24.23
N ASP A 4 -1.07 29.02 -24.62
CA ASP A 4 -0.20 27.84 -24.53
C ASP A 4 0.18 27.51 -23.08
N VAL A 5 0.37 28.54 -22.26
CA VAL A 5 0.66 28.39 -20.82
C VAL A 5 -0.57 27.87 -20.07
N GLU A 6 -1.76 28.35 -20.42
CA GLU A 6 -3.02 27.89 -19.83
C GLU A 6 -3.27 26.40 -20.16
N ILE A 7 -3.11 26.00 -21.42
CA ILE A 7 -3.20 24.60 -21.84
C ILE A 7 -2.17 23.72 -21.11
N ALA A 8 -0.93 24.18 -20.97
CA ALA A 8 0.11 23.44 -20.26
C ALA A 8 -0.19 23.30 -18.76
N THR A 9 -0.78 24.33 -18.15
CA THR A 9 -1.20 24.35 -16.75
C THR A 9 -2.32 23.35 -16.50
N GLU A 10 -3.37 23.38 -17.32
CA GLU A 10 -4.46 22.40 -17.23
C GLU A 10 -3.98 20.97 -17.41
N LYS A 11 -3.06 20.74 -18.35
CA LYS A 11 -2.48 19.43 -18.60
C LYS A 11 -1.72 18.92 -17.36
N LEU A 12 -0.89 19.77 -16.74
CA LEU A 12 -0.14 19.39 -15.55
C LEU A 12 -1.07 19.13 -14.35
N ILE A 13 -2.12 19.94 -14.17
CA ILE A 13 -3.14 19.71 -13.15
C ILE A 13 -3.79 18.33 -13.33
N LYS A 14 -4.24 18.00 -14.54
CA LYS A 14 -4.87 16.70 -14.84
C LYS A 14 -3.91 15.55 -14.61
N GLU A 15 -2.64 15.70 -14.96
CA GLU A 15 -1.61 14.68 -14.72
C GLU A 15 -1.42 14.43 -13.22
N LEU A 16 -1.23 15.49 -12.43
CA LEU A 16 -1.03 15.40 -10.99
C LEU A 16 -2.26 14.82 -10.27
N GLN A 17 -3.48 15.22 -10.68
CA GLN A 17 -4.72 14.62 -10.17
C GLN A 17 -4.82 13.12 -10.53
N GLY A 18 -4.41 12.75 -11.75
CA GLY A 18 -4.33 11.36 -12.18
C GLY A 18 -3.36 10.55 -11.31
N LYS A 19 -2.18 11.11 -11.03
CA LYS A 19 -1.18 10.51 -10.14
C LYS A 19 -1.69 10.38 -8.70
N ALA A 20 -2.37 11.40 -8.16
CA ALA A 20 -2.99 11.35 -6.84
C ALA A 20 -4.04 10.24 -6.74
N LYS A 21 -4.95 10.15 -7.72
CA LYS A 21 -5.98 9.11 -7.77
C LYS A 21 -5.39 7.71 -7.88
N ALA A 22 -4.32 7.54 -8.65
CA ALA A 22 -3.61 6.26 -8.75
C ALA A 22 -2.96 5.88 -7.41
N ALA A 23 -2.38 6.85 -6.71
CA ALA A 23 -1.79 6.66 -5.39
C ALA A 23 -2.85 6.25 -4.36
N TYR A 24 -3.98 6.95 -4.24
CA TYR A 24 -5.10 6.56 -3.35
C TYR A 24 -5.61 5.14 -3.59
N ARG A 25 -5.70 4.71 -4.86
CA ARG A 25 -6.10 3.33 -5.20
C ARG A 25 -5.11 2.30 -4.65
N LEU A 26 -3.82 2.56 -4.81
CA LEU A 26 -2.76 1.69 -4.29
C LEU A 26 -2.72 1.71 -2.76
N GLU A 27 -2.83 2.87 -2.13
CA GLU A 27 -2.97 3.01 -0.69
C GLU A 27 -4.07 2.10 -0.16
N THR A 28 -5.27 2.23 -0.74
CA THR A 28 -6.44 1.47 -0.34
C THR A 28 -6.19 -0.03 -0.52
N ALA A 29 -5.66 -0.46 -1.66
CA ALA A 29 -5.37 -1.87 -1.93
C ALA A 29 -4.37 -2.46 -0.92
N PHE A 30 -3.29 -1.73 -0.61
CA PHE A 30 -2.30 -2.18 0.38
C PHE A 30 -2.84 -2.16 1.81
N LEU A 31 -3.70 -1.19 2.14
CA LEU A 31 -4.38 -1.12 3.44
C LEU A 31 -5.25 -2.36 3.65
N TRP A 32 -6.16 -2.62 2.72
CA TRP A 32 -7.03 -3.80 2.79
C TRP A 32 -6.24 -5.11 2.82
N GLY A 33 -5.13 -5.20 2.06
CA GLY A 33 -4.23 -6.35 2.11
C GLY A 33 -3.61 -6.55 3.50
N SER A 34 -3.18 -5.47 4.15
CA SER A 34 -2.62 -5.51 5.51
C SER A 34 -3.68 -5.91 6.54
N GLU A 35 -4.87 -5.31 6.48
CA GLU A 35 -5.99 -5.64 7.39
C GLU A 35 -6.46 -7.09 7.21
N ALA A 36 -6.48 -7.60 5.98
CA ALA A 36 -6.81 -8.99 5.70
C ALA A 36 -5.78 -9.95 6.32
N LEU A 37 -4.48 -9.67 6.18
CA LEU A 37 -3.42 -10.48 6.82
C LEU A 37 -3.52 -10.45 8.34
N TYR A 38 -3.81 -9.29 8.93
CA TYR A 38 -4.00 -9.15 10.36
C TYR A 38 -5.23 -9.94 10.84
N GLY A 39 -6.36 -9.83 10.14
CA GLY A 39 -7.56 -10.62 10.39
C GLY A 39 -7.29 -12.12 10.35
N ILE A 40 -6.63 -12.61 9.30
CA ILE A 40 -6.26 -14.04 9.18
C ILE A 40 -5.35 -14.47 10.33
N THR A 41 -4.41 -13.62 10.74
CA THR A 41 -3.50 -13.92 11.86
C THR A 41 -4.27 -14.10 13.17
N ILE A 42 -5.21 -13.19 13.48
CA ILE A 42 -6.05 -13.27 14.68
C ILE A 42 -6.97 -14.48 14.62
N PHE A 43 -7.76 -14.62 13.55
CA PHE A 43 -8.74 -15.70 13.44
C PHE A 43 -8.07 -17.07 13.35
N GLY A 44 -6.95 -17.18 12.62
CA GLY A 44 -6.16 -18.41 12.56
C GLY A 44 -5.63 -18.82 13.93
N SER A 45 -5.12 -17.86 14.71
CA SER A 45 -4.65 -18.12 16.09
C SER A 45 -5.79 -18.53 17.02
N ALA A 46 -6.95 -17.90 16.90
CA ALA A 46 -8.15 -18.26 17.68
C ALA A 46 -8.66 -19.66 17.32
N ILE A 47 -8.73 -19.99 16.02
CA ILE A 47 -9.13 -21.31 15.54
C ILE A 47 -8.14 -22.38 16.01
N ALA A 48 -6.84 -22.13 15.91
CA ALA A 48 -5.81 -23.06 16.40
C ALA A 48 -5.96 -23.31 17.91
N THR A 49 -6.25 -22.27 18.69
CA THR A 49 -6.48 -22.38 20.14
C THR A 49 -7.73 -23.21 20.46
N ILE A 50 -8.83 -22.99 19.73
CA ILE A 50 -10.08 -23.75 19.89
C ILE A 50 -9.86 -25.22 19.54
N LEU A 51 -9.18 -25.50 18.42
CA LEU A 51 -8.87 -26.87 17.99
C LEU A 51 -7.95 -27.60 18.97
N ALA A 52 -6.98 -26.90 19.56
CA ALA A 52 -6.11 -27.46 20.59
C ALA A 52 -6.83 -27.71 21.92
N ALA A 53 -7.86 -26.91 22.25
CA ALA A 53 -8.65 -27.05 23.47
C ALA A 53 -9.73 -28.15 23.38
N LEU A 54 -10.17 -28.52 22.17
CA LEU A 54 -11.09 -29.63 21.96
C LEU A 54 -10.40 -30.96 22.30
N LYS A 55 -11.06 -31.80 23.12
CA LYS A 55 -10.52 -33.10 23.54
C LYS A 55 -10.05 -33.93 22.32
N PRO A 56 -8.98 -34.72 22.44
CA PRO A 56 -8.42 -35.54 21.35
C PRO A 56 -9.44 -36.43 20.61
N GLY A 57 -10.54 -36.80 21.27
CA GLY A 57 -11.59 -37.65 20.72
C GLY A 57 -12.59 -36.98 19.75
N ILE A 58 -12.56 -35.65 19.58
CA ILE A 58 -13.42 -34.95 18.60
C ILE A 58 -12.67 -34.72 17.28
N VAL A 59 -11.34 -34.68 17.33
CA VAL A 59 -10.43 -34.43 16.20
C VAL A 59 -10.05 -35.75 15.49
N SER A 60 -10.71 -36.86 15.83
CA SER A 60 -10.43 -38.20 15.31
C SER A 60 -11.01 -38.49 13.91
N GLY A 61 -11.59 -37.49 13.24
CA GLY A 61 -11.94 -37.58 11.82
C GLY A 61 -10.70 -37.39 10.94
N ALA A 62 -10.68 -38.03 9.76
CA ALA A 62 -9.62 -37.85 8.77
C ALA A 62 -9.41 -36.35 8.47
N GLY A 63 -8.24 -35.80 8.84
CA GLY A 63 -7.88 -34.40 8.66
C GLY A 63 -7.79 -33.54 9.93
N GLY A 64 -8.09 -34.09 11.11
CA GLY A 64 -8.07 -33.33 12.36
C GLY A 64 -6.67 -32.82 12.79
N PRO A 65 -5.65 -33.68 12.89
CA PRO A 65 -4.28 -33.27 13.17
C PRO A 65 -3.71 -32.32 12.09
N GLU A 66 -4.03 -32.57 10.82
CA GLU A 66 -3.60 -31.74 9.69
C GLU A 66 -4.24 -30.35 9.74
N ALA A 67 -5.54 -30.25 10.07
CA ALA A 67 -6.23 -28.99 10.22
C ALA A 67 -5.65 -28.14 11.37
N LEU A 68 -5.24 -28.77 12.48
CA LEU A 68 -4.57 -28.08 13.57
C LEU A 68 -3.19 -27.54 13.15
N ILE A 69 -2.40 -28.34 12.42
CA ILE A 69 -1.09 -27.92 11.91
C ILE A 69 -1.25 -26.73 10.94
N ILE A 70 -2.21 -26.80 10.03
CA ILE A 70 -2.50 -25.71 9.08
C ILE A 70 -2.96 -24.46 9.84
N ALA A 71 -3.90 -24.60 10.78
CA ALA A 71 -4.39 -23.47 11.57
C ALA A 71 -3.28 -22.80 12.42
N ALA A 72 -2.31 -23.58 12.91
CA ALA A 72 -1.17 -23.06 13.66
C ALA A 72 -0.11 -22.41 12.75
N ALA A 73 0.06 -22.87 11.51
CA ALA A 73 1.07 -22.36 10.58
C ALA A 73 0.63 -21.08 9.84
N VAL A 74 -0.67 -20.93 9.54
CA VAL A 74 -1.24 -19.80 8.78
C VAL A 74 -0.93 -18.43 9.40
N PRO A 75 -1.07 -18.21 10.72
CA PRO A 75 -0.69 -16.94 11.36
C PRO A 75 0.79 -16.60 11.16
N GLY A 76 1.69 -17.58 11.31
CA GLY A 76 3.12 -17.39 11.11
C GLY A 76 3.47 -16.99 9.67
N LEU A 77 2.79 -17.60 8.69
CA LEU A 77 2.94 -17.23 7.28
C LEU A 77 2.45 -15.80 7.00
N CYS A 78 1.31 -15.40 7.58
CA CYS A 78 0.78 -14.04 7.43
C CYS A 78 1.73 -12.99 8.02
N VAL A 79 2.29 -13.25 9.20
CA VAL A 79 3.30 -12.38 9.82
C VAL A 79 4.58 -12.30 8.97
N ALA A 80 5.01 -13.41 8.36
CA ALA A 80 6.16 -13.43 7.47
C ALA A 80 5.90 -12.61 6.19
N ILE A 81 4.71 -12.73 5.60
CA ILE A 81 4.26 -11.93 4.45
C ILE A 81 4.22 -10.45 4.82
N ASP A 82 3.63 -10.09 5.96
CA ASP A 82 3.54 -8.71 6.42
C ASP A 82 4.92 -8.09 6.64
N ASN A 83 5.84 -8.81 7.30
CA ASN A 83 7.22 -8.35 7.50
C ASN A 83 8.01 -8.21 6.19
N ARG A 84 7.78 -9.12 5.24
CA ARG A 84 8.51 -9.14 3.95
C ARG A 84 8.03 -8.05 3.01
N PHE A 85 6.72 -7.91 2.86
CA PHE A 85 6.12 -7.02 1.88
C PHE A 85 5.77 -5.64 2.46
N LYS A 86 5.62 -5.53 3.78
CA LYS A 86 5.28 -4.31 4.51
C LYS A 86 4.09 -3.55 3.89
N PRO A 87 2.94 -4.23 3.68
CA PRO A 87 1.81 -3.64 2.99
C PRO A 87 1.32 -2.35 3.68
N ARG A 88 1.34 -2.28 5.03
CA ARG A 88 0.97 -1.04 5.73
C ARG A 88 1.88 0.13 5.39
N ALA A 89 3.20 -0.06 5.45
CA ALA A 89 4.14 0.99 5.07
C ALA A 89 4.01 1.40 3.59
N ARG A 90 3.63 0.46 2.70
CA ARG A 90 3.30 0.78 1.31
C ARG A 90 2.01 1.57 1.17
N SER A 91 1.03 1.31 2.03
CA SER A 91 -0.21 2.09 2.08
C SER A 91 0.10 3.54 2.48
N ASP A 92 0.76 3.73 3.62
CA ASP A 92 1.14 5.06 4.14
C ASP A 92 1.96 5.86 3.10
N TRP A 93 2.90 5.21 2.41
CA TRP A 93 3.65 5.82 1.32
C TRP A 93 2.79 6.32 0.15
N ASN A 94 1.78 5.54 -0.23
CA ASN A 94 0.87 5.94 -1.30
C ASN A 94 -0.08 7.06 -0.85
N ALA A 95 -0.47 7.08 0.43
CA ALA A 95 -1.20 8.21 1.00
C ALA A 95 -0.35 9.51 0.94
N ASP A 96 0.91 9.46 1.38
CA ASP A 96 1.83 10.59 1.31
C ASP A 96 2.03 11.09 -0.13
N LYS A 97 2.12 10.16 -1.10
CA LYS A 97 2.17 10.50 -2.53
C LYS A 97 0.92 11.24 -2.98
N ALA A 98 -0.25 10.73 -2.63
CA ALA A 98 -1.51 11.32 -3.02
C ALA A 98 -1.64 12.75 -2.48
N ILE A 99 -1.36 12.94 -1.19
CA ILE A 99 -1.37 14.24 -0.52
C ILE A 99 -0.37 15.20 -1.16
N GLY A 100 0.85 14.73 -1.46
CA GLY A 100 1.88 15.55 -2.11
C GLY A 100 1.47 16.01 -3.52
N TYR A 101 0.87 15.14 -4.33
CA TYR A 101 0.35 15.53 -5.64
C TYR A 101 -0.83 16.49 -5.54
N GLU A 102 -1.75 16.30 -4.59
CA GLU A 102 -2.84 17.25 -4.34
C GLU A 102 -2.34 18.61 -3.89
N ARG A 103 -1.28 18.65 -3.06
CA ARG A 103 -0.60 19.89 -2.68
C ARG A 103 -0.03 20.60 -3.91
N LEU A 104 0.60 19.89 -4.84
CA LEU A 104 1.14 20.47 -6.07
C LEU A 104 0.04 21.01 -6.99
N VAL A 105 -1.09 20.29 -7.11
CA VAL A 105 -2.28 20.80 -7.81
C VAL A 105 -2.77 22.09 -7.15
N ARG A 106 -2.85 22.12 -5.82
CA ARG A 106 -3.31 23.29 -5.07
C ARG A 106 -2.41 24.50 -5.29
N LEU A 107 -1.09 24.29 -5.25
CA LEU A 107 -0.10 25.33 -5.50
C LEU A 107 -0.28 25.98 -6.88
N LEU A 108 -0.54 25.16 -7.89
CA LEU A 108 -0.70 25.60 -9.28
C LEU A 108 -2.08 26.22 -9.56
N ALA A 109 -3.15 25.61 -9.06
CA ALA A 109 -4.52 25.97 -9.39
C ALA A 109 -5.10 27.10 -8.53
N TYR A 110 -4.63 27.24 -7.28
CA TYR A 110 -5.25 28.16 -6.31
C TYR A 110 -4.27 29.16 -5.69
N GLU A 111 -3.00 28.79 -5.53
CA GLU A 111 -2.00 29.63 -4.86
C GLU A 111 -1.13 30.44 -5.83
N GLY A 112 -1.36 30.29 -7.14
CA GLY A 112 -0.75 31.12 -8.18
C GLY A 112 0.75 30.88 -8.40
N LYS A 113 1.30 29.73 -7.98
CA LYS A 113 2.68 29.38 -8.33
C LYS A 113 2.82 29.19 -9.84
N SER A 114 4.00 29.52 -10.36
CA SER A 114 4.27 29.34 -11.77
C SER A 114 4.37 27.86 -12.15
N LEU A 115 4.06 27.55 -13.41
CA LEU A 115 4.19 26.21 -13.97
C LEU A 115 5.60 25.62 -13.78
N ALA A 116 6.63 26.46 -13.94
CA ALA A 116 8.03 26.04 -13.82
C ALA A 116 8.39 25.64 -12.37
N GLU A 117 7.94 26.40 -11.38
CA GLU A 117 8.17 26.11 -9.96
C GLU A 117 7.48 24.81 -9.55
N VAL A 118 6.21 24.63 -9.92
CA VAL A 118 5.45 23.42 -9.57
C VAL A 118 6.02 22.19 -10.27
N SER A 119 6.49 22.32 -11.52
CA SER A 119 7.15 21.22 -12.24
C SER A 119 8.48 20.81 -11.58
N ALA A 120 9.28 21.78 -11.13
CA ALA A 120 10.50 21.52 -10.38
C ALA A 120 10.21 20.86 -9.02
N GLU A 121 9.22 21.36 -8.28
CA GLU A 121 8.80 20.77 -7.01
C GLU A 121 8.23 19.37 -7.17
N ALA A 122 7.47 19.10 -8.24
CA ALA A 122 6.98 17.75 -8.55
C ALA A 122 8.15 16.78 -8.76
N SER A 123 9.15 17.20 -9.53
CA SER A 123 10.35 16.39 -9.80
C SER A 123 11.16 16.13 -8.53
N GLN A 124 11.30 17.13 -7.66
CA GLN A 124 12.00 16.97 -6.38
C GLN A 124 11.22 16.09 -5.40
N PHE A 125 9.89 16.26 -5.35
CA PHE A 125 9.00 15.45 -4.55
C PHE A 125 9.10 13.97 -4.93
N GLU A 126 9.05 13.63 -6.22
CA GLU A 126 9.21 12.25 -6.69
C GLU A 126 10.55 11.65 -6.23
N LYS A 127 11.65 12.40 -6.33
CA LYS A 127 12.98 11.97 -5.85
C LYS A 127 13.02 11.76 -4.34
N GLN A 128 12.43 12.66 -3.56
CA GLN A 128 12.35 12.54 -2.10
C GLN A 128 11.53 11.31 -1.69
N MET A 129 10.40 11.08 -2.37
CA MET A 129 9.53 9.92 -2.11
C MET A 129 10.19 8.60 -2.51
N GLU A 130 11.04 8.58 -3.53
CA GLU A 130 11.84 7.41 -3.90
C GLU A 130 13.01 7.16 -2.93
N ALA A 131 13.65 8.22 -2.44
CA ALA A 131 14.75 8.13 -1.47
C ALA A 131 14.29 7.70 -0.07
N ALA A 132 13.14 8.20 0.39
CA ALA A 132 12.57 7.83 1.70
C ALA A 132 12.12 6.36 1.75
N TYR A 133 11.77 5.77 0.60
CA TYR A 133 11.26 4.40 0.50
C TYR A 133 11.92 3.65 -0.68
N PRO A 134 13.20 3.22 -0.53
CA PRO A 134 13.98 2.61 -1.62
C PRO A 134 13.46 1.22 -2.08
N ALA A 135 12.36 0.72 -1.51
CA ALA A 135 11.82 -0.62 -1.73
C ALA A 135 11.25 -0.89 -3.14
N ARG A 136 11.43 0.03 -4.10
CA ARG A 136 11.10 -0.20 -5.51
C ARG A 136 12.04 -1.20 -6.19
N ALA A 137 13.31 -1.27 -5.80
CA ALA A 137 14.31 -1.99 -6.59
C ALA A 137 14.36 -3.52 -6.38
N SER A 138 13.79 -4.07 -5.30
CA SER A 138 14.02 -5.48 -4.92
C SER A 138 12.76 -6.37 -4.90
N ALA A 139 11.55 -5.79 -4.84
CA ALA A 139 10.32 -6.59 -4.77
C ALA A 139 9.67 -6.85 -6.14
N LEU A 140 9.92 -5.98 -7.14
CA LEU A 140 9.45 -6.17 -8.51
C LEU A 140 10.49 -6.87 -9.42
N SER A 141 11.77 -6.82 -9.07
CA SER A 141 12.85 -7.54 -9.78
C SER A 141 13.04 -8.98 -9.32
N ALA A 142 12.45 -9.36 -8.18
CA ALA A 142 12.48 -10.73 -7.67
C ALA A 142 11.29 -11.59 -8.15
N GLY A 143 10.45 -11.06 -9.03
CA GLY A 143 9.26 -11.74 -9.56
C GLY A 143 8.96 -11.44 -11.03
N ALA A 144 9.95 -10.97 -11.80
CA ALA A 144 9.90 -10.81 -13.26
C ALA A 144 10.93 -11.73 -13.91
#